data_AF-E9GDT6-F1
#
_entry.id   AF-E9GDT6-F1
#
_cell.length_a   1.000
_cell.length_b   1.000
_cell.length_c   1.000
_cell.angle_alpha   90.00
_cell.angle_beta   90.00
_cell.angle_gamma   90.00
#
_symmetry.space_group_name_H-M   'P 1'
#
loop_
_entity.id
_entity.type
_entity.pdbx_description
1 polymer ?
#
loop_
_entity_poly.entity_id
_entity_poly.type
_entity_poly.pdbx_seq_one_letter_code
_entity_poly.pdbx_strand_id
1 'polypeptide(L)'
;MKPSENFVRIAVVTFTLVYSATITDATYEYYDPGSGTAGMMAKMNRMEDEIQKALASDCSTQTNDLSTYMQTLWWPNIQYQMARIPTQEQVPVQQQYARLQYMLGMRKCPSTQETFYQGECHEIGVSGNPCPRNQQLYDRPDNNGYCYCQRGLSDFVYMDGQCYQQNEQGPCDDTQWLVVREDRTPVCQQVPRGCPADGQHVYWSCGSNTECQRQTRRNSVGMCSRLGSQQPSCGVGAKLYRTGTSYYCGRPRVTVDDWVEPNVILPPSTSTCSNTVLQVPQAPQPLQALPVYASVPAMTGYRQCHRGYNRDWTGRCRRMIAPRY
;
A
#
# COMPACT_ATOMS: atom_id res chain seq x y z
N MET A 1 28.23 -64.75 -28.47
CA MET A 1 28.42 -63.43 -27.82
C MET A 1 28.27 -62.35 -28.89
N LYS A 2 27.15 -61.63 -28.87
CA LYS A 2 26.87 -60.42 -29.67
C LYS A 2 26.43 -59.35 -28.68
N PRO A 3 26.94 -58.11 -28.73
CA PRO A 3 26.56 -57.09 -27.78
C PRO A 3 25.18 -56.52 -28.15
N SER A 4 24.34 -56.32 -27.14
CA SER A 4 23.04 -55.64 -27.23
C SER A 4 23.25 -54.12 -27.32
N GLU A 5 22.86 -53.52 -28.43
CA GLU A 5 22.75 -52.06 -28.56
C GLU A 5 21.47 -51.56 -27.88
N ASN A 6 21.64 -50.88 -26.74
CA ASN A 6 20.58 -50.12 -26.10
C ASN A 6 20.38 -48.79 -26.85
N PHE A 7 19.36 -48.72 -27.70
CA PHE A 7 18.88 -47.47 -28.27
C PHE A 7 18.13 -46.65 -27.20
N VAL A 8 18.80 -45.65 -26.64
CA VAL A 8 18.16 -44.59 -25.85
C VAL A 8 17.36 -43.71 -26.81
N ARG A 9 16.04 -43.86 -26.83
CA ARG A 9 15.13 -42.93 -27.50
C ARG A 9 15.04 -41.66 -26.65
N ILE A 10 15.79 -40.63 -27.03
CA ILE A 10 15.59 -39.27 -26.51
C ILE A 10 14.31 -38.75 -27.16
N ALA A 11 13.21 -38.74 -26.40
CA ALA A 11 12.01 -38.02 -26.77
C ALA A 11 12.31 -36.52 -26.63
N VAL A 12 12.56 -35.85 -27.75
CA VAL A 12 12.59 -34.39 -27.81
C VAL A 12 11.14 -33.93 -27.70
N VAL A 13 10.70 -33.61 -26.47
CA VAL A 13 9.42 -32.93 -26.26
C VAL A 13 9.61 -31.48 -26.68
N THR A 14 9.26 -31.18 -27.93
CA THR A 14 9.08 -29.80 -28.38
C THR A 14 7.86 -29.23 -27.67
N PHE A 15 8.09 -28.38 -26.67
CA PHE A 15 7.05 -27.50 -26.14
C PHE A 15 6.76 -26.43 -27.20
N THR A 16 5.83 -26.71 -28.11
CA THR A 16 5.19 -25.66 -28.90
C THR A 16 4.30 -24.86 -27.96
N LEU A 17 4.87 -23.80 -27.38
CA LEU A 17 4.07 -22.73 -26.81
C LEU A 17 3.28 -22.15 -27.99
N VAL A 18 1.98 -22.44 -28.03
CA VAL A 18 1.04 -21.70 -28.88
C VAL A 18 0.86 -20.33 -28.21
N TYR A 19 1.91 -19.51 -28.28
CA TYR A 19 1.76 -18.07 -28.14
C TYR A 19 0.92 -17.65 -29.34
N SER A 20 -0.24 -17.05 -29.10
CA SER A 20 -0.91 -16.34 -30.17
C SER A 20 0.09 -15.32 -30.72
N ALA A 21 0.34 -15.36 -32.02
CA ALA A 21 1.28 -14.45 -32.70
C ALA A 21 0.96 -12.97 -32.43
N THR A 22 -0.26 -12.66 -31.99
CA THR A 22 -0.75 -11.34 -31.60
C THR A 22 -0.07 -10.76 -30.36
N ILE A 23 0.37 -11.58 -29.38
CA ILE A 23 1.06 -11.05 -28.19
C ILE A 23 2.52 -10.67 -28.52
N THR A 24 3.17 -11.42 -29.41
CA THR A 24 4.54 -11.13 -29.85
C THR A 24 4.67 -9.81 -30.60
N ASP A 25 3.70 -9.44 -31.44
CA ASP A 25 3.71 -8.15 -32.14
C ASP A 25 3.55 -6.95 -31.19
N ALA A 26 2.93 -7.13 -30.02
CA ALA A 26 2.84 -6.08 -29.01
C ALA A 26 4.16 -5.83 -28.26
N THR A 27 5.12 -6.76 -28.31
CA THR A 27 6.37 -6.67 -27.52
C THR A 27 7.51 -5.90 -28.19
N TYR A 28 7.47 -5.69 -29.51
CA TYR A 28 8.62 -5.15 -30.25
C TYR A 28 8.58 -3.65 -30.58
N GLU A 29 7.42 -2.98 -30.50
CA GLU A 29 7.30 -1.51 -30.67
C GLU A 29 7.31 -0.73 -29.33
N TYR A 30 7.97 -1.28 -28.31
CA TYR A 30 7.75 -0.81 -26.94
C TYR A 30 8.47 0.50 -26.56
N TYR A 31 9.23 1.10 -27.47
CA TYR A 31 9.94 2.36 -27.19
C TYR A 31 9.79 3.36 -28.34
N ASP A 32 8.69 4.11 -28.31
CA ASP A 32 8.67 5.45 -28.92
C ASP A 32 8.62 6.50 -27.78
N PRO A 33 9.79 7.02 -27.36
CA PRO A 33 9.88 8.05 -26.32
C PRO A 33 9.22 9.39 -26.72
N GLY A 34 8.68 9.54 -27.93
CA GLY A 34 7.98 10.74 -28.40
C GLY A 34 6.45 10.65 -28.41
N SER A 35 5.86 9.49 -28.11
CA SER A 35 4.44 9.24 -28.43
C SER A 35 3.42 9.95 -27.52
N GLY A 36 3.88 10.59 -26.43
CA GLY A 36 3.06 11.39 -25.53
C GLY A 36 1.83 10.64 -24.98
N THR A 37 0.86 11.40 -24.46
CA THR A 37 -0.39 10.83 -23.90
C THR A 37 -1.22 10.10 -24.96
N ALA A 38 -1.25 10.61 -26.20
CA ALA A 38 -2.01 10.01 -27.30
C ALA A 38 -1.49 8.62 -27.69
N GLY A 39 -0.16 8.44 -27.76
CA GLY A 39 0.46 7.17 -28.08
C GLY A 39 0.25 6.11 -27.00
N MET A 40 0.30 6.53 -25.72
CA MET A 40 -0.10 5.65 -24.62
C MET A 40 -1.55 5.21 -24.79
N MET A 41 -2.48 6.14 -24.96
CA MET A 41 -3.91 5.83 -25.12
C MET A 41 -4.19 4.88 -26.31
N ALA A 42 -3.55 5.07 -27.46
CA ALA A 42 -3.69 4.16 -28.60
C ALA A 42 -3.28 2.72 -28.27
N LYS A 43 -2.20 2.55 -27.48
CA LYS A 43 -1.75 1.24 -27.00
C LYS A 43 -2.73 0.64 -25.98
N MET A 44 -3.31 1.47 -25.10
CA MET A 44 -4.32 1.02 -24.14
C MET A 44 -5.61 0.57 -24.83
N ASN A 45 -6.05 1.28 -25.87
CA ASN A 45 -7.22 0.91 -26.65
C ASN A 45 -7.00 -0.43 -27.39
N ARG A 46 -5.80 -0.66 -27.94
CA ARG A 46 -5.47 -1.97 -28.52
C ARG A 46 -5.51 -3.09 -27.47
N MET A 47 -4.98 -2.85 -26.27
CA MET A 47 -5.03 -3.82 -25.17
C MET A 47 -6.48 -4.12 -24.78
N GLU A 48 -7.33 -3.10 -24.74
CA GLU A 48 -8.76 -3.25 -24.48
C GLU A 48 -9.43 -4.21 -25.48
N ASP A 49 -9.17 -4.01 -26.78
CA ASP A 49 -9.73 -4.88 -27.83
C ASP A 49 -9.31 -6.34 -27.64
N GLU A 50 -8.05 -6.59 -27.26
CA GLU A 50 -7.55 -7.94 -27.00
C GLU A 50 -8.20 -8.56 -25.75
N ILE A 51 -8.42 -7.77 -24.70
CA ILE A 51 -9.17 -8.21 -23.50
C ILE A 51 -10.61 -8.56 -23.88
N GLN A 52 -11.30 -7.73 -24.66
CA GLN A 52 -12.67 -8.01 -25.09
C GLN A 52 -12.77 -9.32 -25.89
N LYS A 53 -11.81 -9.56 -26.80
CA LYS A 53 -11.75 -10.82 -27.56
C LYS A 53 -11.51 -12.03 -26.64
N ALA A 54 -10.62 -11.91 -25.66
CA ALA A 54 -10.34 -12.99 -24.71
C ALA A 54 -11.54 -13.28 -23.78
N LEU A 55 -12.27 -12.25 -23.35
CA LEU A 55 -13.50 -12.41 -22.57
C LEU A 55 -14.60 -13.08 -23.42
N ALA A 56 -14.70 -12.74 -24.70
CA ALA A 56 -15.68 -13.34 -25.61
C ALA A 56 -15.36 -14.81 -25.96
N SER A 57 -14.11 -15.25 -25.79
CA SER A 57 -13.69 -16.63 -26.09
C SER A 57 -13.92 -17.63 -24.93
N ASP A 58 -14.38 -17.15 -23.77
CA ASP A 58 -14.54 -17.91 -22.51
C ASP A 58 -13.24 -18.64 -22.07
N CYS A 59 -12.10 -18.15 -22.54
CA CYS A 59 -10.79 -18.74 -22.29
C CYS A 59 -10.13 -18.06 -21.10
N SER A 60 -10.43 -18.54 -19.89
CA SER A 60 -9.91 -17.98 -18.63
C SER A 60 -8.39 -17.89 -18.57
N THR A 61 -7.67 -18.77 -19.28
CA THR A 61 -6.21 -18.76 -19.41
C THR A 61 -5.70 -17.55 -20.20
N GLN A 62 -6.38 -17.16 -21.28
CA GLN A 62 -6.05 -15.95 -22.04
C GLN A 62 -6.25 -14.68 -21.20
N THR A 63 -7.34 -14.61 -20.43
CA THR A 63 -7.60 -13.49 -19.51
C THR A 63 -6.52 -13.39 -18.42
N ASN A 64 -6.08 -14.53 -17.86
CA ASN A 64 -5.01 -14.57 -16.85
C ASN A 64 -3.64 -14.17 -17.42
N ASP A 65 -3.32 -14.61 -18.64
CA ASP A 65 -2.07 -14.25 -19.33
C ASP A 65 -2.03 -12.75 -19.64
N LEU A 66 -3.15 -12.19 -20.14
CA LEU A 66 -3.30 -10.75 -20.37
C LEU A 66 -3.18 -9.95 -19.07
N SER A 67 -3.82 -10.39 -17.99
CA SER A 67 -3.67 -9.79 -16.65
C SER A 67 -2.22 -9.77 -16.18
N THR A 68 -1.53 -10.90 -16.30
CA THR A 68 -0.13 -11.03 -15.90
C THR A 68 0.78 -10.14 -16.73
N TYR A 69 0.60 -10.13 -18.06
CA TYR A 69 1.33 -9.24 -18.97
C TYR A 69 1.11 -7.77 -18.60
N MET A 70 -0.15 -7.41 -18.33
CA MET A 70 -0.54 -6.06 -17.97
C MET A 70 0.17 -5.57 -16.69
N GLN A 71 0.20 -6.40 -15.64
CA GLN A 71 0.81 -6.04 -14.35
C GLN A 71 2.34 -6.06 -14.38
N THR A 72 2.97 -7.04 -15.04
CA THR A 72 4.40 -7.32 -14.89
C THR A 72 5.29 -6.58 -15.89
N LEU A 73 4.77 -6.34 -17.10
CA LEU A 73 5.54 -5.74 -18.19
C LEU A 73 4.94 -4.41 -18.63
N TRP A 74 3.63 -4.38 -18.87
CA TRP A 74 3.00 -3.23 -19.49
C TRP A 74 2.92 -2.03 -18.54
N TRP A 75 2.37 -2.21 -17.34
CA TRP A 75 2.14 -1.15 -16.37
C TRP A 75 3.41 -0.45 -15.88
N PRO A 76 4.51 -1.14 -15.50
CA PRO A 76 5.74 -0.47 -15.10
C PRO A 76 6.30 0.46 -16.20
N ASN A 77 6.15 0.08 -17.46
CA ASN A 77 6.55 0.92 -18.58
C ASN A 77 5.61 2.13 -18.77
N ILE A 78 4.30 1.95 -18.60
CA ILE A 78 3.34 3.07 -18.61
C ILE A 78 3.67 4.04 -17.47
N GLN A 79 3.92 3.56 -16.25
CA GLN A 79 4.32 4.41 -15.12
C GLN A 79 5.61 5.18 -15.42
N TYR A 80 6.60 4.52 -16.05
CA TYR A 80 7.83 5.17 -16.48
C TYR A 80 7.58 6.31 -17.47
N GLN A 81 6.66 6.14 -18.43
CA GLN A 81 6.29 7.21 -19.37
C GLN A 81 5.45 8.31 -18.70
N MET A 82 4.50 7.94 -17.84
CA MET A 82 3.65 8.86 -17.09
C MET A 82 4.45 9.83 -16.22
N ALA A 83 5.56 9.36 -15.62
CA ALA A 83 6.44 10.20 -14.82
C ALA A 83 7.11 11.35 -15.59
N ARG A 84 6.98 11.39 -16.93
CA ARG A 84 7.54 12.42 -17.82
C ARG A 84 6.52 13.37 -18.43
N ILE A 85 5.22 13.16 -18.17
CA ILE A 85 4.15 14.02 -18.66
C ILE A 85 3.51 14.82 -17.50
N PRO A 86 2.91 15.99 -17.78
CA PRO A 86 2.23 16.78 -16.77
C PRO A 86 1.13 16.00 -16.03
N THR A 87 0.91 16.29 -14.75
CA THR A 87 -0.07 15.58 -13.90
C THR A 87 -1.48 15.58 -14.49
N GLN A 88 -1.89 16.67 -15.16
CA GLN A 88 -3.20 16.77 -15.81
C GLN A 88 -3.37 15.73 -16.94
N GLU A 89 -2.29 15.41 -17.66
CA GLU A 89 -2.30 14.42 -18.73
C GLU A 89 -2.20 12.98 -18.22
N GLN A 90 -1.81 12.77 -16.96
CA GLN A 90 -1.75 11.44 -16.34
C GLN A 90 -3.15 10.89 -16.04
N VAL A 91 -4.13 11.75 -15.76
CA VAL A 91 -5.50 11.38 -15.38
C VAL A 91 -6.17 10.44 -16.39
N PRO A 92 -6.25 10.74 -17.70
CA PRO A 92 -6.88 9.84 -18.68
C PRO A 92 -6.16 8.48 -18.78
N VAL A 93 -4.83 8.46 -18.64
CA VAL A 93 -4.04 7.22 -18.64
C VAL A 93 -4.39 6.36 -17.43
N GLN A 94 -4.51 6.96 -16.24
CA GLN A 94 -4.92 6.23 -15.03
C GLN A 94 -6.34 5.69 -15.13
N GLN A 95 -7.26 6.49 -15.66
CA GLN A 95 -8.66 6.08 -15.86
C GLN A 95 -8.76 4.89 -16.81
N GLN A 96 -8.07 4.95 -17.94
CA GLN A 96 -8.07 3.85 -18.90
C GLN A 96 -7.40 2.61 -18.31
N TYR A 97 -6.35 2.76 -17.48
CA TYR A 97 -5.70 1.62 -16.84
C TYR A 97 -6.62 0.92 -15.85
N ALA A 98 -7.31 1.69 -14.99
CA ALA A 98 -8.28 1.14 -14.05
C ALA A 98 -9.42 0.42 -14.76
N ARG A 99 -9.86 0.93 -15.92
CA ARG A 99 -10.85 0.28 -16.77
C ARG A 99 -10.39 -1.09 -17.26
N LEU A 100 -9.15 -1.20 -17.77
CA LEU A 100 -8.58 -2.49 -18.19
C LEU A 100 -8.44 -3.45 -17.01
N GLN A 101 -8.04 -2.96 -15.83
CA GLN A 101 -7.99 -3.76 -14.61
C GLN A 101 -9.38 -4.30 -14.22
N TYR A 102 -10.42 -3.48 -14.33
CA TYR A 102 -11.79 -3.88 -14.06
C TYR A 102 -12.28 -4.96 -15.03
N MET A 103 -12.03 -4.79 -16.34
CA MET A 103 -12.39 -5.79 -17.35
C MET A 103 -11.71 -7.15 -17.11
N LEU A 104 -10.47 -7.14 -16.61
CA LEU A 104 -9.70 -8.33 -16.30
C LEU A 104 -9.96 -8.88 -14.88
N GLY A 105 -10.90 -8.30 -14.12
CA GLY A 105 -11.24 -8.72 -12.76
C GLY A 105 -10.15 -8.44 -11.71
N MET A 106 -9.13 -7.65 -12.04
CA MET A 106 -8.08 -7.22 -11.11
C MET A 106 -8.53 -6.08 -10.20
N ARG A 107 -9.45 -5.24 -10.68
CA ARG A 107 -10.15 -4.23 -9.88
C ARG A 107 -11.63 -4.61 -9.83
N LYS A 108 -12.27 -4.26 -8.72
CA LYS A 108 -13.69 -4.57 -8.48
C LYS A 108 -14.61 -3.41 -8.82
N CYS A 109 -14.09 -2.18 -8.79
CA CYS A 109 -14.79 -0.96 -9.16
C CYS A 109 -14.18 -0.37 -10.45
N PRO A 110 -15.04 0.16 -11.35
CA PRO A 110 -14.59 0.72 -12.63
C PRO A 110 -13.90 2.08 -12.48
N SER A 111 -14.29 2.87 -11.47
CA SER A 111 -13.73 4.22 -11.26
C SER A 111 -12.38 4.17 -10.54
N THR A 112 -11.49 5.11 -10.89
CA THR A 112 -10.25 5.36 -10.16
C THR A 112 -10.48 6.05 -8.81
N GLN A 113 -11.67 6.63 -8.62
CA GLN A 113 -12.06 7.34 -7.41
C GLN A 113 -12.87 6.46 -6.46
N GLU A 114 -13.07 5.19 -6.79
CA GLU A 114 -13.88 4.26 -5.98
C GLU A 114 -13.07 3.04 -5.56
N THR A 115 -13.49 2.46 -4.43
CA THR A 115 -12.98 1.21 -3.91
C THR A 115 -14.10 0.28 -3.50
N PHE A 116 -13.87 -1.03 -3.63
CA PHE A 116 -14.87 -2.03 -3.32
C PHE A 116 -14.85 -2.36 -1.84
N TYR A 117 -15.95 -2.10 -1.15
CA TYR A 117 -16.07 -2.32 0.28
C TYR A 117 -17.47 -2.83 0.60
N GLN A 118 -17.57 -3.88 1.43
CA GLN A 118 -18.85 -4.47 1.87
C GLN A 118 -19.84 -4.85 0.75
N GLY A 119 -19.35 -5.20 -0.43
CA GLY A 119 -20.19 -5.66 -1.54
C GLY A 119 -20.51 -4.59 -2.59
N GLU A 120 -20.13 -3.34 -2.35
CA GLU A 120 -20.46 -2.20 -3.21
C GLU A 120 -19.22 -1.33 -3.48
N CYS A 121 -19.33 -0.44 -4.47
CA CYS A 121 -18.31 0.56 -4.79
C CYS A 121 -18.61 1.86 -4.06
N HIS A 122 -17.60 2.38 -3.37
CA HIS A 122 -17.70 3.62 -2.61
C HIS A 122 -16.56 4.57 -2.97
N GLU A 123 -16.83 5.87 -2.93
CA GLU A 123 -15.81 6.90 -3.18
C GLU A 123 -14.68 6.81 -2.13
N ILE A 124 -13.44 6.88 -2.59
CA ILE A 124 -12.25 6.86 -1.75
C ILE A 124 -12.19 8.16 -0.97
N GLY A 125 -11.84 8.08 0.31
CA GLY A 125 -11.64 9.26 1.14
C GLY A 125 -12.90 9.79 1.83
N VAL A 126 -14.06 9.16 1.62
CA VAL A 126 -15.26 9.48 2.43
C VAL A 126 -15.03 9.09 3.88
N SER A 127 -15.53 9.92 4.80
CA SER A 127 -15.47 9.70 6.25
C SER A 127 -16.88 9.46 6.80
N GLY A 128 -17.02 8.62 7.83
CA GLY A 128 -18.33 8.08 8.19
C GLY A 128 -18.73 7.01 7.17
N ASN A 129 -20.01 6.87 6.82
CA ASN A 129 -20.51 5.76 6.00
C ASN A 129 -19.73 5.59 4.66
N PRO A 130 -19.19 4.40 4.32
CA PRO A 130 -19.40 3.08 4.95
C PRO A 130 -18.47 2.74 6.13
N CYS A 131 -17.58 3.66 6.48
CA CYS A 131 -16.67 3.52 7.61
C CYS A 131 -17.27 3.94 8.96
N PRO A 132 -16.76 3.39 10.06
CA PRO A 132 -17.10 3.87 11.40
C PRO A 132 -16.68 5.33 11.63
N ARG A 133 -17.10 5.89 12.77
CA ARG A 133 -16.73 7.25 13.17
C ARG A 133 -15.20 7.41 13.26
N ASN A 134 -14.71 8.60 12.87
CA ASN A 134 -13.29 8.97 12.84
C ASN A 134 -12.43 8.08 11.92
N GLN A 135 -13.07 7.32 11.03
CA GLN A 135 -12.42 6.53 10.00
C GLN A 135 -12.77 7.07 8.62
N GLN A 136 -11.83 6.85 7.70
CA GLN A 136 -11.92 7.21 6.30
C GLN A 136 -11.70 5.94 5.46
N LEU A 137 -12.37 5.87 4.31
CA LEU A 137 -12.23 4.76 3.38
C LEU A 137 -10.96 4.92 2.54
N TYR A 138 -10.10 3.90 2.53
CA TYR A 138 -8.87 3.85 1.74
C TYR A 138 -8.91 2.72 0.72
N ASP A 139 -8.29 2.93 -0.44
CA ASP A 139 -8.11 1.91 -1.47
C ASP A 139 -6.86 1.06 -1.17
N ARG A 140 -6.95 -0.25 -1.40
CA ARG A 140 -5.79 -1.14 -1.49
C ARG A 140 -5.38 -1.32 -2.96
N PRO A 141 -4.17 -1.83 -3.23
CA PRO A 141 -3.71 -2.08 -4.60
C PRO A 141 -4.64 -2.99 -5.44
N ASP A 142 -5.35 -3.91 -4.79
CA ASP A 142 -6.32 -4.83 -5.40
C ASP A 142 -7.75 -4.26 -5.46
N ASN A 143 -7.90 -2.96 -5.20
CA ASN A 143 -9.17 -2.25 -5.16
C ASN A 143 -10.18 -2.76 -4.13
N ASN A 144 -9.66 -3.39 -3.06
CA ASN A 144 -10.44 -3.70 -1.87
C ASN A 144 -10.29 -2.61 -0.82
N GLY A 145 -11.39 -1.93 -0.56
CA GLY A 145 -11.46 -0.85 0.40
C GLY A 145 -11.21 -1.33 1.82
N TYR A 146 -10.68 -0.45 2.65
CA TYR A 146 -10.62 -0.67 4.09
C TYR A 146 -10.77 0.66 4.83
N CYS A 147 -11.40 0.60 5.99
CA CYS A 147 -11.54 1.74 6.86
C CYS A 147 -10.33 1.85 7.78
N TYR A 148 -9.79 3.05 7.91
CA TYR A 148 -8.69 3.34 8.83
C TYR A 148 -8.82 4.76 9.38
N CYS A 149 -8.05 5.11 10.40
CA CYS A 149 -8.13 6.44 11.00
C CYS A 149 -7.87 7.52 9.95
N GLN A 150 -8.74 8.53 9.95
CA GLN A 150 -8.73 9.60 8.96
C GLN A 150 -7.35 10.30 8.91
N ARG A 151 -6.83 10.51 7.69
CA ARG A 151 -5.57 11.21 7.45
C ARG A 151 -5.67 12.67 7.91
N GLY A 152 -4.59 13.19 8.48
CA GLY A 152 -4.54 14.53 9.05
C GLY A 152 -4.94 14.61 10.54
N LEU A 153 -5.56 13.55 11.07
CA LEU A 153 -5.77 13.37 12.49
C LEU A 153 -4.56 12.63 13.11
N SER A 154 -3.41 13.30 13.15
CA SER A 154 -2.13 12.71 13.64
C SER A 154 -2.18 12.26 15.09
N ASP A 155 -3.24 12.63 15.80
CA ASP A 155 -3.54 12.25 17.16
C ASP A 155 -4.55 11.13 17.31
N PHE A 156 -5.10 10.57 16.23
CA PHE A 156 -5.99 9.44 16.32
C PHE A 156 -5.23 8.12 16.20
N VAL A 157 -5.66 7.14 16.99
CA VAL A 157 -5.01 5.85 17.19
C VAL A 157 -6.02 4.76 16.95
N TYR A 158 -5.62 3.82 16.10
CA TYR A 158 -6.42 2.63 15.83
C TYR A 158 -6.23 1.61 16.95
N MET A 159 -7.30 1.27 17.66
CA MET A 159 -7.31 0.24 18.71
C MET A 159 -8.69 -0.42 18.71
N ASP A 160 -8.76 -1.74 18.87
CA ASP A 160 -10.01 -2.52 18.95
C ASP A 160 -11.05 -2.20 17.85
N GLY A 161 -10.58 -1.97 16.62
CA GLY A 161 -11.44 -1.70 15.47
C GLY A 161 -11.94 -0.26 15.34
N GLN A 162 -11.57 0.63 16.26
CA GLN A 162 -12.03 2.02 16.31
C GLN A 162 -10.84 2.99 16.34
N CYS A 163 -11.12 4.26 16.04
CA CYS A 163 -10.13 5.33 16.08
C CYS A 163 -10.44 6.27 17.24
N TYR A 164 -9.50 6.32 18.18
CA TYR A 164 -9.59 7.10 19.40
C TYR A 164 -8.54 8.20 19.42
N GLN A 165 -8.88 9.36 19.97
CA GLN A 165 -7.92 10.44 20.12
C GLN A 165 -6.93 10.12 21.26
N GLN A 166 -5.64 10.35 21.02
CA GLN A 166 -4.59 10.23 22.04
C GLN A 166 -4.86 11.21 23.18
N ASN A 167 -4.60 10.75 24.40
CA ASN A 167 -4.84 11.45 25.67
C ASN A 167 -6.32 11.65 26.01
N GLU A 168 -7.24 11.02 25.30
CA GLU A 168 -8.60 10.75 25.79
C GLU A 168 -8.66 9.37 26.47
N GLN A 169 -9.75 9.07 27.17
CA GLN A 169 -9.99 7.75 27.75
C GLN A 169 -9.95 6.65 26.68
N GLY A 170 -10.64 6.86 25.55
CA GLY A 170 -10.71 5.87 24.48
C GLY A 170 -11.27 4.52 24.97
N PRO A 171 -10.62 3.38 24.63
CA PRO A 171 -11.05 2.05 25.06
C PRO A 171 -10.51 1.69 26.46
N CYS A 172 -9.82 2.59 27.15
CA CYS A 172 -9.17 2.32 28.42
C CYS A 172 -10.15 2.37 29.60
N ASP A 173 -9.74 1.75 30.71
CA ASP A 173 -10.49 1.77 31.96
C ASP A 173 -10.67 3.20 32.49
N ASP A 174 -11.65 3.37 33.39
CA ASP A 174 -11.83 4.62 34.13
C ASP A 174 -10.51 5.00 34.81
N THR A 175 -10.14 6.30 34.73
CA THR A 175 -8.86 6.88 35.18
C THR A 175 -7.64 6.61 34.30
N GLN A 176 -7.79 5.92 33.18
CA GLN A 176 -6.73 5.75 32.19
C GLN A 176 -7.01 6.59 30.94
N TRP A 177 -5.94 6.89 30.21
CA TRP A 177 -6.00 7.48 28.88
C TRP A 177 -5.21 6.65 27.88
N LEU A 178 -5.55 6.80 26.61
CA LEU A 178 -4.85 6.17 25.51
C LEU A 178 -3.60 6.97 25.14
N VAL A 179 -2.43 6.34 25.18
CA VAL A 179 -1.16 6.96 24.76
C VAL A 179 -0.44 6.06 23.77
N VAL A 180 0.39 6.65 22.90
CA VAL A 180 1.25 5.89 21.98
C VAL A 180 2.69 5.96 22.48
N ARG A 181 3.31 4.81 22.69
CA ARG A 181 4.72 4.69 23.08
C ARG A 181 5.66 5.00 21.91
N GLU A 182 6.95 5.14 22.20
CA GLU A 182 7.98 5.41 21.18
C GLU A 182 8.07 4.32 20.10
N ASP A 183 7.71 3.08 20.43
CA ASP A 183 7.63 1.94 19.51
C ASP A 183 6.36 1.95 18.62
N ARG A 184 5.55 3.01 18.71
CA ARG A 184 4.24 3.18 18.05
C ARG A 184 3.15 2.23 18.54
N THR A 185 3.34 1.61 19.70
CA THR A 185 2.34 0.75 20.33
C THR A 185 1.34 1.60 21.14
N PRO A 186 0.02 1.50 20.87
CA PRO A 186 -0.99 2.12 21.71
C PRO A 186 -1.14 1.37 23.02
N VAL A 187 -1.17 2.10 24.14
CA VAL A 187 -1.33 1.52 25.48
C VAL A 187 -2.21 2.40 26.35
N CYS A 188 -2.93 1.76 27.27
CA CYS A 188 -3.62 2.47 28.33
C CYS A 188 -2.65 2.81 29.46
N GLN A 189 -2.61 4.08 29.85
CA GLN A 189 -1.78 4.57 30.94
C GLN A 189 -2.65 5.30 31.96
N GLN A 190 -2.30 5.19 33.25
CA GLN A 190 -2.91 5.99 34.30
C GLN A 190 -2.78 7.49 34.00
N VAL A 191 -3.90 8.21 34.08
CA VAL A 191 -3.93 9.66 33.88
C VAL A 191 -3.11 10.30 35.01
N PRO A 192 -2.08 11.10 34.69
CA PRO A 192 -1.28 11.77 35.70
C PRO A 192 -2.14 12.67 36.58
N ARG A 193 -1.82 12.72 37.88
CA ARG A 193 -2.55 13.55 38.84
C ARG A 193 -2.59 15.02 38.38
N GLY A 194 -3.79 15.57 38.24
CA GLY A 194 -4.00 16.95 37.80
C GLY A 194 -4.08 17.13 36.28
N CYS A 195 -4.05 16.05 35.49
CA CYS A 195 -4.38 16.09 34.08
C CYS A 195 -5.83 15.65 33.81
N PRO A 196 -6.55 16.34 32.91
CA PRO A 196 -7.74 15.78 32.29
C PRO A 196 -7.38 14.82 31.16
N ALA A 197 -8.24 13.84 30.89
CA ALA A 197 -8.16 12.95 29.74
C ALA A 197 -9.05 13.46 28.59
N ASP A 198 -8.70 14.62 28.04
CA ASP A 198 -9.51 15.37 27.08
C ASP A 198 -8.88 15.50 25.68
N GLY A 199 -7.81 14.74 25.40
CA GLY A 199 -7.10 14.77 24.13
C GLY A 199 -6.24 16.02 23.88
N GLN A 200 -6.42 17.06 24.71
CA GLN A 200 -5.73 18.34 24.60
C GLN A 200 -4.58 18.47 25.61
N HIS A 201 -4.55 17.64 26.64
CA HIS A 201 -3.50 17.65 27.65
C HIS A 201 -2.54 16.47 27.49
N VAL A 202 -1.25 16.76 27.66
CA VAL A 202 -0.18 15.77 27.55
C VAL A 202 0.69 15.81 28.79
N TYR A 203 1.20 14.65 29.17
CA TYR A 203 2.23 14.58 30.21
C TYR A 203 3.59 14.86 29.58
N TRP A 204 4.08 16.07 29.78
CA TRP A 204 5.30 16.52 29.13
C TRP A 204 6.24 17.15 30.15
N SER A 205 7.51 16.73 30.10
CA SER A 205 8.52 17.21 31.03
C SER A 205 9.22 18.46 30.50
N CYS A 206 9.71 19.28 31.41
CA CYS A 206 10.46 20.50 31.12
C CYS A 206 11.80 20.26 30.39
N GLY A 207 12.21 19.02 30.11
CA GLY A 207 13.54 18.70 29.59
C GLY A 207 14.63 19.29 30.47
N SER A 208 15.60 20.00 29.87
CA SER A 208 16.69 20.70 30.55
C SER A 208 16.38 22.16 30.94
N ASN A 209 15.15 22.65 30.71
CA ASN A 209 14.79 24.03 31.05
C ASN A 209 14.69 24.20 32.58
N THR A 210 15.73 24.79 33.18
CA THR A 210 15.89 24.93 34.63
C THR A 210 14.83 25.84 35.27
N GLU A 211 14.26 26.79 34.53
CA GLU A 211 13.20 27.67 35.01
C GLU A 211 11.86 26.93 35.12
N CYS A 212 11.51 26.17 34.08
CA CYS A 212 10.37 25.25 34.10
C CYS A 212 10.54 24.16 35.18
N GLN A 213 11.75 23.60 35.33
CA GLN A 213 12.05 22.63 36.40
C GLN A 213 11.86 23.22 37.81
N ARG A 214 12.25 24.49 38.03
CA ARG A 214 12.04 25.17 39.33
C ARG A 214 10.56 25.42 39.61
N GLN A 215 9.76 25.78 38.60
CA GLN A 215 8.32 25.98 38.74
C GLN A 215 7.57 24.66 39.00
N THR A 216 7.92 23.59 38.28
CA THR A 216 7.27 22.27 38.41
C THR A 216 7.56 21.59 39.75
N ARG A 217 8.76 21.75 40.33
CA ARG A 217 9.12 21.21 41.65
C ARG A 217 8.27 21.72 42.81
N ARG A 218 7.66 22.90 42.68
CA ARG A 218 6.84 23.47 43.77
C ARG A 218 5.39 22.98 43.77
N ASN A 219 4.84 22.56 42.62
CA ASN A 219 3.40 22.36 42.48
C ASN A 219 2.95 20.95 42.03
N SER A 220 3.84 20.07 41.55
CA SER A 220 3.48 18.72 41.01
C SER A 220 2.48 18.69 39.82
N VAL A 221 1.72 19.77 39.62
CA VAL A 221 0.70 20.03 38.59
C VAL A 221 1.34 20.39 37.25
N GLY A 222 2.60 20.83 37.26
CA GLY A 222 3.24 21.44 36.08
C GLY A 222 3.82 20.46 35.05
N MET A 223 3.53 19.16 35.14
CA MET A 223 3.83 18.23 34.04
C MET A 223 2.62 17.98 33.13
N CYS A 224 1.47 18.58 33.45
CA CYS A 224 0.33 18.60 32.56
C CYS A 224 0.37 19.84 31.67
N SER A 225 0.57 19.64 30.37
CA SER A 225 0.68 20.72 29.39
C SER A 225 -0.45 20.64 28.38
N ARG A 226 -1.11 21.77 28.13
CA ARG A 226 -2.14 21.85 27.08
C ARG A 226 -1.50 22.07 25.71
N LEU A 227 -1.85 21.25 24.72
CA LEU A 227 -1.45 21.43 23.33
C LEU A 227 -1.92 22.79 22.79
N GLY A 228 -1.13 23.40 21.90
CA GLY A 228 -1.40 24.71 21.30
C GLY A 228 -1.23 25.90 22.25
N SER A 229 -0.80 25.68 23.49
CA SER A 229 -0.54 26.75 24.46
C SER A 229 0.96 27.05 24.60
N GLN A 230 1.27 28.28 25.02
CA GLN A 230 2.63 28.67 25.41
C GLN A 230 2.99 27.95 26.71
N GLN A 231 4.05 27.14 26.68
CA GLN A 231 4.53 26.43 27.87
C GLN A 231 5.78 27.11 28.44
N PRO A 232 6.07 27.00 29.75
CA PRO A 232 7.28 27.54 30.35
C PRO A 232 8.57 26.96 29.74
N SER A 233 8.52 25.71 29.30
CA SER A 233 9.59 25.03 28.56
C SER A 233 9.69 25.48 27.10
N CYS A 234 8.67 26.11 26.54
CA CYS A 234 8.73 26.72 25.21
C CYS A 234 9.23 28.17 25.31
N GLY A 235 10.15 28.56 24.42
CA GLY A 235 10.61 29.95 24.34
C GLY A 235 9.46 30.92 24.01
N VAL A 236 9.60 32.20 24.34
CA VAL A 236 8.54 33.21 24.17
C VAL A 236 7.99 33.22 22.73
N GLY A 237 6.67 33.06 22.61
CA GLY A 237 5.93 32.99 21.34
C GLY A 237 5.88 31.60 20.71
N ALA A 238 6.54 30.59 21.28
CA ALA A 238 6.45 29.20 20.85
C ALA A 238 5.39 28.42 21.65
N LYS A 239 4.58 27.64 20.94
CA LYS A 239 3.52 26.79 21.49
C LYS A 239 3.94 25.33 21.45
N LEU A 240 3.37 24.52 22.34
CA LEU A 240 3.55 23.08 22.33
C LEU A 240 2.68 22.43 21.26
N TYR A 241 3.28 21.59 20.42
CA TYR A 241 2.59 20.80 19.39
C TYR A 241 2.94 19.32 19.50
N ARG A 242 2.09 18.50 18.89
CA ARG A 242 2.26 17.04 18.75
C ARG A 242 2.42 16.70 17.27
N THR A 243 3.40 15.87 16.96
CA THR A 243 3.55 15.21 15.66
C THR A 243 3.77 13.73 15.90
N GLY A 244 2.76 12.90 15.61
CA GLY A 244 2.78 11.48 15.92
C GLY A 244 2.95 11.24 17.42
N THR A 245 4.05 10.62 17.81
CA THR A 245 4.40 10.29 19.22
C THR A 245 5.28 11.35 19.89
N SER A 246 5.69 12.40 19.15
CA SER A 246 6.66 13.38 19.61
C SER A 246 6.01 14.72 19.92
N TYR A 247 6.52 15.38 20.95
CA TYR A 247 6.11 16.73 21.35
C TYR A 247 7.24 17.72 21.10
N TYR A 248 6.92 18.91 20.60
CA TYR A 248 7.90 19.94 20.32
C TYR A 248 7.34 21.34 20.50
N CYS A 249 8.22 22.28 20.81
CA CYS A 249 7.89 23.70 20.82
C CYS A 249 8.10 24.26 19.41
N GLY A 250 7.05 24.83 18.83
CA GLY A 250 7.11 25.48 17.53
C GLY A 250 6.50 26.87 17.57
N ARG A 251 6.86 27.74 16.63
CA ARG A 251 5.97 28.83 16.24
C ARG A 251 5.04 28.27 15.17
N PRO A 252 3.74 28.61 15.15
CA PRO A 252 2.83 28.09 14.13
C PRO A 252 3.40 28.41 12.74
N ARG A 253 3.95 27.38 12.09
CA ARG A 253 4.22 27.37 10.66
C ARG A 253 3.10 26.54 10.07
N VAL A 254 2.20 27.19 9.34
CA VAL A 254 1.24 26.47 8.51
C VAL A 254 2.05 25.91 7.33
N THR A 255 2.44 24.65 7.40
CA THR A 255 2.96 23.91 6.24
C THR A 255 2.21 22.59 6.15
N VAL A 256 1.69 22.32 4.97
CA VAL A 256 0.64 21.33 4.66
C VAL A 256 1.22 19.93 4.31
N ASP A 257 2.50 19.66 4.60
CA ASP A 257 3.24 18.67 3.81
C ASP A 257 3.90 17.49 4.57
N ASP A 258 3.50 17.14 5.79
CA ASP A 258 4.03 15.92 6.44
C ASP A 258 3.19 14.68 6.10
N TRP A 259 3.30 14.23 4.84
CA TRP A 259 2.76 12.96 4.33
C TRP A 259 3.86 11.89 4.34
N VAL A 260 3.70 10.83 5.16
CA VAL A 260 4.54 9.62 5.06
C VAL A 260 3.65 8.39 5.08
N GLU A 261 3.60 7.67 3.96
CA GLU A 261 2.94 6.36 3.82
C GLU A 261 3.96 5.21 4.02
N PRO A 262 3.58 4.11 4.70
CA PRO A 262 4.40 2.89 4.76
C PRO A 262 4.07 1.91 3.62
N ASN A 263 5.12 1.43 2.94
CA ASN A 263 5.05 0.40 1.89
C ASN A 263 4.93 -1.03 2.48
N VAL A 264 4.08 -1.86 1.86
CA VAL A 264 3.96 -3.31 2.12
C VAL A 264 4.45 -4.09 0.89
N ILE A 265 5.29 -5.10 1.10
CA ILE A 265 5.86 -5.99 0.07
C ILE A 265 5.25 -7.39 0.23
N LEU A 266 4.85 -8.04 -0.87
CA LEU A 266 4.47 -9.46 -0.91
C LEU A 266 5.12 -10.22 -2.10
N PRO A 267 5.28 -11.56 -1.99
CA PRO A 267 6.18 -12.39 -2.80
C PRO A 267 5.53 -12.98 -4.08
N PRO A 268 6.32 -13.56 -5.02
CA PRO A 268 5.83 -14.10 -6.28
C PRO A 268 5.44 -15.58 -6.20
N SER A 269 4.52 -16.03 -7.05
CA SER A 269 4.35 -17.46 -7.36
C SER A 269 3.98 -17.67 -8.83
N THR A 270 4.54 -18.72 -9.40
CA THR A 270 4.36 -19.19 -10.79
C THR A 270 3.51 -20.45 -10.81
N SER A 271 2.58 -20.58 -11.77
CA SER A 271 2.19 -21.89 -12.30
C SER A 271 1.46 -21.76 -13.64
N THR A 272 1.53 -22.83 -14.43
CA THR A 272 1.19 -22.95 -15.85
C THR A 272 -0.12 -23.70 -16.09
N CYS A 273 -0.78 -23.37 -17.20
CA CYS A 273 -2.02 -24.00 -17.66
C CYS A 273 -1.74 -25.36 -18.34
N SER A 274 -2.52 -26.39 -18.00
CA SER A 274 -2.64 -27.62 -18.80
C SER A 274 -4.02 -27.67 -19.46
N ASN A 275 -4.04 -27.57 -20.79
CA ASN A 275 -5.24 -27.82 -21.58
C ASN A 275 -5.52 -29.33 -21.59
N THR A 276 -6.35 -29.80 -20.67
CA THR A 276 -7.05 -31.07 -20.89
C THR A 276 -8.43 -30.74 -21.40
N VAL A 277 -8.65 -30.96 -22.69
CA VAL A 277 -9.99 -30.95 -23.30
C VAL A 277 -10.77 -32.09 -22.66
N LEU A 278 -11.55 -31.78 -21.63
CA LEU A 278 -12.59 -32.66 -21.12
C LEU A 278 -13.90 -32.26 -21.80
N GLN A 279 -14.42 -33.19 -22.58
CA GLN A 279 -15.76 -33.10 -23.15
C GLN A 279 -16.79 -32.89 -22.03
N VAL A 280 -17.68 -31.92 -22.26
CA VAL A 280 -18.82 -31.56 -21.43
C VAL A 280 -19.76 -32.76 -21.26
N PRO A 281 -20.27 -32.99 -20.04
CA PRO A 281 -21.71 -33.16 -19.89
C PRO A 281 -22.34 -32.10 -18.97
N GLN A 282 -23.63 -31.88 -19.22
CA GLN A 282 -24.49 -30.80 -18.73
C GLN A 282 -24.55 -30.60 -17.20
N ALA A 283 -24.85 -29.35 -16.80
CA ALA A 283 -24.97 -28.84 -15.42
C ALA A 283 -26.29 -29.23 -14.71
N PRO A 284 -26.59 -28.78 -13.46
CA PRO A 284 -25.75 -28.17 -12.40
C PRO A 284 -25.95 -28.84 -11.00
N GLN A 285 -25.21 -28.42 -9.95
CA GLN A 285 -25.56 -28.34 -8.50
C GLN A 285 -24.29 -27.89 -7.68
N PRO A 286 -24.37 -27.45 -6.40
CA PRO A 286 -23.90 -26.14 -5.95
C PRO A 286 -22.51 -26.13 -5.26
N LEU A 287 -21.99 -24.90 -5.15
CA LEU A 287 -20.74 -24.47 -4.49
C LEU A 287 -20.40 -25.26 -3.21
N GLN A 288 -19.23 -25.90 -3.21
CA GLN A 288 -18.53 -26.31 -1.99
C GLN A 288 -17.08 -25.78 -1.98
N ALA A 289 -16.61 -25.56 -0.75
CA ALA A 289 -15.45 -24.77 -0.36
C ALA A 289 -14.09 -25.21 -0.95
N LEU A 290 -13.22 -24.23 -1.19
CA LEU A 290 -11.82 -24.43 -1.57
C LEU A 290 -10.98 -24.90 -0.36
N PRO A 291 -10.04 -25.86 -0.54
CA PRO A 291 -9.14 -26.32 0.51
C PRO A 291 -7.89 -25.44 0.69
N VAL A 292 -7.29 -25.60 1.88
CA VAL A 292 -6.15 -24.88 2.46
C VAL A 292 -4.81 -25.28 1.82
N TYR A 293 -3.91 -24.28 1.73
CA TYR A 293 -2.51 -24.20 1.28
C TYR A 293 -1.59 -25.44 1.30
N ALA A 294 -0.64 -25.45 0.35
CA ALA A 294 0.69 -26.04 0.51
C ALA A 294 1.80 -25.05 0.11
N SER A 295 2.89 -25.04 0.87
CA SER A 295 4.04 -24.11 0.83
C SER A 295 4.93 -24.22 -0.42
N VAL A 296 5.40 -23.08 -0.94
CA VAL A 296 6.36 -22.97 -2.05
C VAL A 296 7.81 -22.78 -1.54
N PRO A 297 8.86 -23.31 -2.21
CA PRO A 297 10.24 -23.20 -1.76
C PRO A 297 10.87 -21.82 -2.00
N ALA A 298 11.85 -21.45 -1.18
CA ALA A 298 12.58 -20.20 -1.24
C ALA A 298 13.35 -20.00 -2.56
N MET A 299 13.11 -18.88 -3.25
CA MET A 299 13.90 -18.43 -4.41
C MET A 299 15.28 -17.91 -3.95
N THR A 300 16.32 -18.73 -4.14
CA THR A 300 17.72 -18.28 -4.11
C THR A 300 18.08 -17.70 -5.47
N GLY A 301 18.19 -16.37 -5.59
CA GLY A 301 18.48 -15.73 -6.89
C GLY A 301 19.22 -14.39 -6.91
N TYR A 302 19.47 -13.73 -5.77
CA TYR A 302 20.19 -12.44 -5.79
C TYR A 302 21.64 -12.58 -5.32
N ARG A 303 22.59 -12.27 -6.21
CA ARG A 303 24.03 -12.19 -5.88
C ARG A 303 24.25 -11.18 -4.75
N GLN A 304 24.94 -11.54 -3.67
CA GLN A 304 25.21 -10.64 -2.56
C GLN A 304 26.02 -9.40 -3.00
N CYS A 305 25.71 -8.22 -2.46
CA CYS A 305 26.53 -7.02 -2.66
C CYS A 305 27.91 -7.20 -1.99
N HIS A 306 28.94 -6.57 -2.53
CA HIS A 306 30.26 -6.55 -1.90
C HIS A 306 30.22 -5.87 -0.52
N ARG A 307 31.14 -6.28 0.37
CA ARG A 307 31.24 -5.77 1.75
C ARG A 307 31.37 -4.24 1.74
N GLY A 308 30.47 -3.56 2.46
CA GLY A 308 30.40 -2.09 2.50
C GLY A 308 29.43 -1.45 1.51
N TYR A 309 28.71 -2.25 0.72
CA TYR A 309 27.64 -1.81 -0.18
C TYR A 309 26.32 -2.43 0.25
N ASN A 310 25.25 -1.63 0.25
CA ASN A 310 23.88 -2.08 0.42
C ASN A 310 23.12 -1.93 -0.89
N ARG A 311 22.17 -2.83 -1.12
CA ARG A 311 21.30 -2.76 -2.28
C ARG A 311 20.28 -1.64 -2.08
N ASP A 312 20.19 -0.71 -3.03
CA ASP A 312 19.13 0.29 -3.06
C ASP A 312 17.80 -0.31 -3.56
N TRP A 313 16.75 0.48 -3.49
CA TRP A 313 15.38 0.12 -3.89
C TRP A 313 15.25 -0.20 -5.39
N THR A 314 16.21 0.18 -6.23
CA THR A 314 16.28 -0.20 -7.65
C THR A 314 17.01 -1.51 -7.90
N GLY A 315 17.48 -2.17 -6.83
CA GLY A 315 18.25 -3.40 -6.93
C GLY A 315 19.74 -3.20 -7.19
N ARG A 316 20.28 -1.96 -7.14
CA ARG A 316 21.70 -1.66 -7.38
C ARG A 316 22.49 -1.57 -6.07
N CYS A 317 23.70 -2.12 -6.01
CA CYS A 317 24.55 -2.00 -4.82
C CYS A 317 25.19 -0.59 -4.74
N ARG A 318 24.95 0.17 -3.66
CA ARG A 318 25.55 1.48 -3.38
C ARG A 318 26.33 1.49 -2.07
N ARG A 319 27.39 2.29 -2.02
CA ARG A 319 28.26 2.44 -0.85
C ARG A 319 27.55 3.27 0.22
N MET A 320 27.55 2.80 1.46
CA MET A 320 27.01 3.59 2.58
C MET A 320 27.90 4.80 2.85
N ILE A 321 27.33 6.01 2.74
CA ILE A 321 27.96 7.23 3.24
C ILE A 321 27.43 7.42 4.65
N ALA A 322 28.29 7.29 5.66
CA ALA A 322 27.89 7.56 7.04
C ALA A 322 27.52 9.04 7.19
N PRO A 323 26.41 9.38 7.87
CA PRO A 323 26.15 10.75 8.25
C PRO A 323 27.25 11.23 9.20
N ARG A 324 27.87 12.37 8.88
CA ARG A 324 28.74 13.09 9.82
C ARG A 324 27.84 13.77 10.84
N TYR A 325 27.93 13.33 12.10
CA TYR A 325 27.45 14.06 13.26
C TYR A 325 28.51 15.08 13.71
#